data_AF-A0A9R1UKL7-F1
#
_entry.id   AF-A0A9R1UKL7-F1
#
_cell.length_a   1.000
_cell.length_b   1.000
_cell.length_c   1.000
_cell.angle_alpha   90.00
_cell.angle_beta   90.00
_cell.angle_gamma   90.00
#
_symmetry.space_group_name_H-M   'P 1'
#
loop_
_entity.id
_entity.type
_entity.pdbx_description
1 polymer ?
#
loop_
_entity_poly.entity_id
_entity_poly.type
_entity_poly.pdbx_seq_one_letter_code
_entity_poly.pdbx_strand_id
1 'polypeptide(L)'
;MFNLYDVTWLIVIAIVLLALGKSGDTILEYVLTDLVDEVDTSGNRNKKRSLERGVIWWQIPYASGAIVAILWVSPFAFGGVHPTWKTTFLICIISMIASLIIFCIGHDVYHRCELTKRPVEIFFRVFGAKLQKLFKCSMNTPAQESSSETRRQENDGITQDDIRVVRSLLRMFPMWGTLIVVPLTSAVGSTFYIEQFSYLRGNDKIPAQMFDMIQDLSGFAILILYSRLTCVRQNEKLKIGVGMLCSIISCVFAWILEFYRLKEVREVGDDENTSTSFLWLVSQFCILGFMEGLTEEGSLRVFKSQIDELIKSYREEYMEVVMCLGKLVNIFLILILDSQLRWFGDDVNNTHLDRYYLLLVCLCSVNFVIYCCIAKCFYEGTEPDPHSAKDNLQLRESTHATNG
;
A
#
# COMPACT_ATOMS: atom_id res chain seq x y z
N MET A 1 28.40 8.71 20.35
CA MET A 1 29.19 9.90 19.97
C MET A 1 28.79 10.23 18.54
N PHE A 2 27.97 11.27 18.35
CA PHE A 2 27.48 11.68 17.03
C PHE A 2 28.67 12.20 16.20
N ASN A 3 29.02 11.53 15.11
CA ASN A 3 30.08 11.98 14.21
C ASN A 3 29.44 12.61 12.98
N LEU A 4 29.48 13.94 12.88
CA LEU A 4 28.79 14.73 11.85
C LEU A 4 29.31 14.49 10.42
N TYR A 5 30.41 13.74 10.27
CA TYR A 5 31.12 13.48 9.01
C TYR A 5 31.01 12.02 8.53
N ASP A 6 30.25 11.17 9.21
CA ASP A 6 30.02 9.82 8.71
C ASP A 6 29.05 9.87 7.52
N VAL A 7 29.54 9.41 6.37
CA VAL A 7 28.82 9.39 5.08
C VAL A 7 27.48 8.66 5.21
N THR A 8 27.39 7.71 6.14
CA THR A 8 26.17 6.98 6.48
C THR A 8 25.03 7.92 6.89
N TRP A 9 25.30 8.93 7.72
CA TRP A 9 24.28 9.89 8.15
C TRP A 9 23.81 10.79 7.01
N LEU A 10 24.71 11.14 6.09
CA LEU A 10 24.34 11.94 4.92
C LEU A 10 23.39 11.15 4.01
N ILE A 11 23.64 9.84 3.83
CA ILE A 11 22.74 8.94 3.10
C ILE A 11 21.38 8.84 3.80
N VAL A 12 21.35 8.65 5.13
CA VAL A 12 20.09 8.59 5.88
C VAL A 12 19.30 9.88 5.74
N ILE A 13 19.94 11.05 5.90
CA ILE A 13 19.29 12.35 5.73
C ILE A 13 18.75 12.50 4.31
N ALA A 14 19.52 12.12 3.29
CA ALA A 14 19.09 12.18 1.90
C ALA A 14 17.87 11.27 1.63
N ILE A 15 17.86 10.05 2.16
CA ILE A 15 16.71 9.12 2.04
C ILE A 15 15.48 9.70 2.73
N VAL A 16 15.62 10.27 3.92
CA VAL A 16 14.50 10.91 4.64
C VAL A 16 13.95 12.11 3.85
N LEU A 17 14.82 12.94 3.27
CA LEU A 17 14.39 14.06 2.43
C LEU A 17 13.69 13.59 1.14
N LEU A 18 14.19 12.53 0.51
CA LEU A 18 13.55 11.92 -0.65
C LEU A 18 12.17 11.33 -0.30
N ALA A 19 12.06 10.66 0.84
CA ALA A 19 10.79 10.13 1.34
C ALA A 19 9.78 11.26 1.63
N LEU A 20 10.23 12.35 2.26
CA LEU A 20 9.40 13.54 2.47
C LEU A 20 8.93 14.17 1.15
N GLY A 21 9.83 14.29 0.17
CA GLY A 21 9.47 14.77 -1.16
C GLY A 21 8.46 13.88 -1.87
N LYS A 22 8.67 12.55 -1.84
CA LYS A 22 7.79 11.56 -2.46
C LYS A 22 6.42 11.48 -1.78
N SER A 23 6.31 11.79 -0.49
CA SER A 23 5.03 11.80 0.22
C SER A 23 4.01 12.81 -0.33
N GLY A 24 4.46 13.84 -1.06
CA GLY A 24 3.59 14.83 -1.71
C GLY A 24 2.92 14.35 -2.99
N ASP A 25 3.26 13.15 -3.49
CA ASP A 25 2.74 12.59 -4.75
C ASP A 25 1.21 12.39 -4.71
N THR A 26 0.68 11.96 -3.57
CA THR A 26 -0.77 11.79 -3.35
C THR A 26 -1.54 13.09 -3.53
N ILE A 27 -0.96 14.22 -3.11
CA ILE A 27 -1.57 15.54 -3.29
C ILE A 27 -1.66 15.89 -4.78
N LEU A 28 -0.64 15.53 -5.56
CA LEU A 28 -0.62 15.79 -6.99
C LEU A 28 -1.68 14.95 -7.74
N GLU A 29 -1.93 13.72 -7.30
CA GLU A 29 -3.02 12.88 -7.82
C GLU A 29 -4.39 13.52 -7.59
N TYR A 30 -4.64 14.09 -6.41
CA TYR A 30 -5.87 14.82 -6.12
C TYR A 30 -6.03 16.08 -6.98
N VAL A 31 -4.95 16.86 -7.17
CA VAL A 31 -4.96 18.04 -8.05
C VAL A 31 -5.29 17.65 -9.48
N LEU A 32 -4.70 16.56 -10.00
CA LEU A 32 -5.01 16.07 -11.34
C LEU A 32 -6.48 15.63 -11.45
N THR A 33 -6.97 14.92 -10.43
CA THR A 33 -8.36 14.43 -10.41
C THR A 33 -9.36 15.59 -10.40
N ASP A 34 -9.08 16.66 -9.66
CA ASP A 34 -9.91 17.88 -9.60
C ASP A 34 -9.95 18.59 -10.97
N LEU A 35 -8.79 18.74 -11.62
CA LEU A 35 -8.70 19.30 -12.98
C LEU A 35 -9.48 18.48 -14.02
N VAL A 36 -9.41 17.14 -13.94
CA VAL A 36 -10.14 16.25 -14.84
C VAL A 36 -11.66 16.32 -14.59
N ASP A 37 -12.09 16.44 -13.32
CA ASP A 37 -13.50 16.60 -12.99
C ASP A 37 -14.06 17.92 -13.55
N GLU A 38 -13.31 19.02 -13.47
CA GLU A 38 -13.72 20.30 -14.06
C GLU A 38 -13.95 20.20 -15.57
N VAL A 39 -12.98 19.65 -16.30
CA VAL A 39 -13.10 19.44 -17.75
C VAL A 39 -14.33 18.61 -18.09
N ASP A 40 -14.60 17.55 -17.32
CA ASP A 40 -15.76 16.70 -17.55
C ASP A 40 -17.09 17.34 -17.11
N THR A 41 -17.13 18.24 -16.12
CA THR A 41 -18.35 18.99 -15.73
C THR A 41 -18.81 19.99 -16.79
N SER A 42 -17.92 20.39 -17.70
CA SER A 42 -18.28 21.20 -18.89
C SER A 42 -19.02 20.39 -19.97
N GLY A 43 -19.01 19.06 -19.88
CA GLY A 43 -19.68 18.12 -20.78
C GLY A 43 -20.75 17.26 -20.06
N ASN A 44 -21.64 16.65 -20.83
CA ASN A 44 -22.84 15.97 -20.30
C ASN A 44 -22.52 14.84 -19.27
N ARG A 45 -23.37 14.77 -18.22
CA ARG A 45 -23.09 14.33 -16.84
C ARG A 45 -22.82 12.83 -16.60
N ASN A 46 -21.71 12.51 -15.90
CA ASN A 46 -21.66 11.45 -14.88
C ASN A 46 -20.41 11.55 -13.97
N LYS A 47 -20.55 12.02 -12.72
CA LYS A 47 -19.44 12.21 -11.74
C LYS A 47 -18.61 10.96 -11.45
N LYS A 48 -19.20 9.78 -11.64
CA LYS A 48 -18.49 8.50 -11.51
C LYS A 48 -17.50 8.27 -12.65
N ARG A 49 -17.87 8.69 -13.88
CA ARG A 49 -17.06 8.50 -15.08
C ARG A 49 -15.87 9.45 -15.12
N SER A 50 -16.00 10.66 -14.59
CA SER A 50 -14.91 11.63 -14.48
C SER A 50 -13.84 11.15 -13.49
N LEU A 51 -14.26 10.61 -12.34
CA LEU A 51 -13.34 10.00 -11.37
C LEU A 51 -12.57 8.81 -11.96
N GLU A 52 -13.26 7.91 -12.68
CA GLU A 52 -12.62 6.78 -13.36
C GLU A 52 -11.62 7.24 -14.44
N ARG A 53 -11.89 8.36 -15.13
CA ARG A 53 -10.97 8.96 -16.09
C ARG A 53 -9.76 9.61 -15.42
N GLY A 54 -9.94 10.27 -14.28
CA GLY A 54 -8.84 10.86 -13.50
C GLY A 54 -7.79 9.83 -13.13
N VAL A 55 -8.22 8.65 -12.66
CA VAL A 55 -7.33 7.52 -12.35
C VAL A 55 -6.55 7.06 -13.58
N ILE A 56 -7.20 6.93 -14.74
CA ILE A 56 -6.52 6.55 -15.99
C ILE A 56 -5.48 7.60 -16.39
N TRP A 57 -5.82 8.89 -16.26
CA TRP A 57 -4.92 9.99 -16.58
C TRP A 57 -3.71 10.07 -15.66
N TRP A 58 -3.83 9.64 -14.40
CA TRP A 58 -2.71 9.53 -13.47
C TRP A 58 -1.76 8.37 -13.83
N GLN A 59 -2.32 7.26 -14.31
CA GLN A 59 -1.55 6.06 -14.66
C GLN A 59 -0.65 6.24 -15.89
N ILE A 60 -1.06 7.06 -16.86
CA ILE A 60 -0.28 7.26 -18.10
C ILE A 60 1.10 7.90 -17.81
N PRO A 61 1.20 9.04 -17.09
CA PRO A 61 2.47 9.59 -16.64
C PRO A 61 3.29 8.62 -15.80
N TYR A 62 2.65 7.89 -14.89
CA TYR A 62 3.34 6.92 -14.04
C TYR A 62 4.01 5.82 -14.87
N ALA A 63 3.25 5.16 -15.74
CA ALA A 63 3.75 4.08 -16.59
C ALA A 63 4.81 4.58 -17.59
N SER A 64 4.58 5.74 -18.22
CA SER A 64 5.55 6.31 -19.15
C SER A 64 6.85 6.72 -18.45
N GLY A 65 6.77 7.31 -17.25
CA GLY A 65 7.93 7.64 -16.42
C GLY A 65 8.72 6.40 -15.99
N ALA A 66 8.03 5.34 -15.57
CA ALA A 66 8.66 4.05 -15.22
C ALA A 66 9.40 3.42 -16.42
N ILE A 67 8.77 3.41 -17.60
CA ILE A 67 9.40 2.91 -18.83
C ILE A 67 10.65 3.73 -19.18
N VAL A 68 10.59 5.05 -19.11
CA VAL A 68 11.75 5.92 -19.36
C VAL A 68 12.87 5.66 -18.35
N ALA A 69 12.54 5.47 -17.06
CA ALA A 69 13.53 5.15 -16.03
C ALA A 69 14.19 3.79 -16.26
N ILE A 70 13.43 2.77 -16.62
CA ILE A 70 13.94 1.42 -16.93
C ILE A 70 14.84 1.47 -18.17
N LEU A 71 14.40 2.15 -19.24
CA LEU A 71 15.21 2.33 -20.44
C LEU A 71 16.53 3.00 -20.08
N TRP A 72 16.51 4.06 -19.27
CA TRP A 72 17.73 4.75 -18.84
C TRP A 72 18.73 3.84 -18.11
N VAL A 73 18.26 3.00 -17.20
CA VAL A 73 19.11 2.08 -16.41
C VAL A 73 19.53 0.85 -17.22
N SER A 74 18.76 0.49 -18.25
CA SER A 74 19.05 -0.68 -19.06
C SER A 74 20.39 -0.53 -19.81
N PRO A 75 21.25 -1.56 -19.82
CA PRO A 75 22.52 -1.55 -20.55
C PRO A 75 22.37 -1.29 -22.06
N PHE A 76 21.17 -1.52 -22.60
CA PHE A 76 20.87 -1.49 -24.02
C PHE A 76 20.48 -0.10 -24.57
N ALA A 77 20.06 0.85 -23.73
CA ALA A 77 19.47 2.09 -24.25
C ALA A 77 20.47 3.11 -24.83
N PHE A 78 21.72 3.12 -24.35
CA PHE A 78 22.74 4.10 -24.77
C PHE A 78 24.07 3.43 -25.15
N GLY A 79 24.01 2.35 -25.94
CA GLY A 79 25.23 1.77 -26.54
C GLY A 79 26.20 1.14 -25.53
N GLY A 80 25.69 0.57 -24.43
CA GLY A 80 26.50 -0.17 -23.46
C GLY A 80 27.18 0.66 -22.37
N VAL A 81 26.90 1.96 -22.27
CA VAL A 81 27.42 2.79 -21.18
C VAL A 81 26.56 2.60 -19.93
N HIS A 82 27.13 1.99 -18.89
CA HIS A 82 26.46 1.88 -17.59
C HIS A 82 26.35 3.26 -16.93
N PRO A 83 25.15 3.76 -16.61
CA PRO A 83 24.99 5.04 -15.96
C PRO A 83 25.61 5.00 -14.56
N THR A 84 26.50 5.94 -14.28
CA THR A 84 27.05 6.11 -12.93
C THR A 84 25.99 6.71 -12.00
N TRP A 85 26.09 6.45 -10.69
CA TRP A 85 25.23 7.08 -9.69
C TRP A 85 25.20 8.61 -9.82
N LYS A 86 26.35 9.23 -10.10
CA LYS A 86 26.46 10.69 -10.29
C LYS A 86 25.59 11.20 -11.44
N THR A 87 25.63 10.53 -12.60
CA THR A 87 24.85 10.92 -13.79
C THR A 87 23.36 10.73 -13.56
N THR A 88 22.96 9.63 -12.90
CA THR A 88 21.55 9.35 -12.60
C THR A 88 20.98 10.40 -11.66
N PHE A 89 21.65 10.69 -10.54
CA PHE A 89 21.19 11.72 -9.60
C PHE A 89 21.15 13.11 -10.24
N LEU A 90 22.12 13.47 -11.08
CA LEU A 90 22.12 14.76 -11.78
C LEU A 90 20.88 14.93 -12.66
N ILE A 91 20.51 13.90 -13.41
CA ILE A 91 19.33 13.92 -14.28
C ILE A 91 18.05 13.98 -13.46
N CYS A 92 17.95 13.21 -12.37
CA CYS A 92 16.81 13.29 -11.46
C CYS A 92 16.64 14.72 -10.90
N ILE A 93 17.73 15.39 -10.52
CA ILE A 93 17.71 16.77 -10.03
C ILE A 93 17.23 17.72 -11.13
N ILE A 94 17.78 17.63 -12.35
CA ILE A 94 17.38 18.49 -13.47
C ILE A 94 15.90 18.28 -13.80
N SER A 95 15.44 17.03 -13.86
CA SER A 95 14.06 16.66 -14.12
C SER A 95 13.11 17.16 -13.03
N MET A 96 13.45 17.01 -11.75
CA MET A 96 12.67 17.55 -10.64
C MET A 96 12.60 19.07 -10.67
N ILE A 97 13.71 19.77 -10.93
CA ILE A 97 13.73 21.24 -11.02
C ILE A 97 12.86 21.71 -12.18
N ALA A 98 12.98 21.08 -13.35
CA ALA A 98 12.15 21.42 -14.51
C ALA A 98 10.67 21.20 -14.22
N SER A 99 10.32 20.07 -13.60
CA SER A 99 8.93 19.74 -13.23
C SER A 99 8.37 20.72 -12.20
N LEU A 100 9.18 21.14 -11.21
CA LEU A 100 8.79 22.14 -10.23
C LEU A 100 8.56 23.52 -10.87
N ILE A 101 9.42 23.92 -11.82
CA ILE A 101 9.24 25.18 -12.56
C ILE A 101 7.93 25.15 -13.35
N ILE A 102 7.65 24.06 -14.06
CA ILE A 102 6.40 23.90 -14.82
C ILE A 102 5.19 23.94 -13.89
N PHE A 103 5.24 23.24 -12.75
CA PHE A 103 4.18 23.25 -11.74
C PHE A 103 3.95 24.66 -11.19
N CYS A 104 5.00 25.41 -10.88
CA CYS A 104 4.89 26.80 -10.41
C CYS A 104 4.29 27.75 -11.47
N ILE A 105 4.62 27.56 -12.75
CA ILE A 105 4.02 28.33 -13.85
C ILE A 105 2.52 28.05 -13.97
N GLY A 106 2.10 26.80 -13.69
CA GLY A 106 0.70 26.37 -13.71
C GLY A 106 -0.14 26.83 -12.53
N HIS A 107 0.41 27.57 -11.56
CA HIS A 107 -0.29 27.92 -10.32
C HIS A 107 -1.66 28.60 -10.54
N ASP A 108 -1.76 29.46 -11.56
CA ASP A 108 -3.00 30.20 -11.86
C ASP A 108 -4.12 29.33 -12.47
N VAL A 109 -3.78 28.09 -12.89
CA VAL A 109 -4.72 27.10 -13.42
C VAL A 109 -5.24 26.17 -12.31
N TYR A 110 -4.53 26.06 -11.19
CA TYR A 110 -4.93 25.14 -10.11
C TYR A 110 -6.02 25.76 -9.22
N HIS A 111 -7.12 25.03 -9.05
CA HIS A 111 -8.21 25.47 -8.18
C HIS A 111 -7.78 25.48 -6.71
N ARG A 112 -8.23 26.49 -5.96
CA ARG A 112 -8.04 26.53 -4.50
C ARG A 112 -9.21 25.81 -3.83
N CYS A 113 -9.05 24.53 -3.55
CA CYS A 113 -10.04 23.78 -2.77
C CYS A 113 -10.15 24.33 -1.34
N GLU A 114 -11.37 24.29 -0.77
CA GLU A 114 -11.57 24.59 0.66
C GLU A 114 -10.85 23.55 1.52
N LEU A 115 -10.19 24.01 2.59
CA LEU A 115 -9.48 23.14 3.53
C LEU A 115 -10.49 22.20 4.21
N THR A 116 -10.44 20.91 3.89
CA THR A 116 -11.22 19.90 4.61
C THR A 116 -10.73 19.84 6.07
N LYS A 117 -11.66 19.72 7.03
CA LYS A 117 -11.32 19.62 8.47
C LYS A 117 -10.35 18.45 8.69
N ARG A 118 -9.29 18.65 9.49
CA ARG A 118 -8.25 17.65 9.78
C ARG A 118 -8.82 16.48 10.60
N PRO A 119 -9.05 15.29 10.01
CA PRO A 119 -9.66 14.15 10.73
C PRO A 119 -8.76 13.58 11.81
N VAL A 120 -7.44 13.64 11.57
CA VAL A 120 -6.44 13.16 12.51
C VAL A 120 -6.47 13.99 13.79
N GLU A 121 -6.70 15.30 13.67
CA GLU A 121 -6.90 16.19 14.82
C GLU A 121 -8.17 15.83 15.59
N ILE A 122 -9.25 15.48 14.89
CA ILE A 122 -10.49 14.98 15.50
C ILE A 122 -10.22 13.69 16.28
N PHE A 123 -9.52 12.71 15.67
CA PHE A 123 -9.18 11.45 16.33
C PHE A 123 -8.33 11.65 17.59
N PHE A 124 -7.24 12.41 17.49
CA PHE A 124 -6.36 12.67 18.64
C PHE A 124 -7.06 13.52 19.72
N ARG A 125 -7.94 14.45 19.35
CA ARG A 125 -8.75 15.22 20.31
C ARG A 125 -9.66 14.31 21.13
N VAL A 126 -10.42 13.44 20.47
CA VAL A 126 -11.33 12.49 21.17
C VAL A 126 -10.55 11.45 21.96
N PHE A 127 -9.49 10.89 21.38
CA PHE A 127 -8.66 9.90 22.05
C PHE A 127 -7.98 10.51 23.28
N GLY A 128 -7.38 11.69 23.14
CA GLY A 128 -6.78 12.45 24.23
C GLY A 128 -7.78 12.74 25.35
N ALA A 129 -8.97 13.22 25.02
CA ALA A 129 -9.99 13.50 26.03
C ALA A 129 -10.50 12.24 26.75
N LYS A 130 -10.62 11.11 26.03
CA LYS A 130 -11.01 9.83 26.64
C LYS A 130 -9.89 9.24 27.50
N LEU A 131 -8.63 9.33 27.06
CA LEU A 131 -7.45 8.91 27.82
C LEU A 131 -7.29 9.76 29.08
N GLN A 132 -7.51 11.06 28.99
CA GLN A 132 -7.51 11.97 30.13
C GLN A 132 -8.63 11.65 31.12
N LYS A 133 -9.83 11.27 30.65
CA LYS A 133 -10.91 10.75 31.51
C LYS A 133 -10.52 9.43 32.18
N LEU A 134 -9.90 8.49 31.46
CA LEU A 134 -9.42 7.23 32.03
C LEU A 134 -8.33 7.44 33.08
N PHE A 135 -7.37 8.35 32.83
CA PHE A 135 -6.37 8.74 33.82
C PHE A 135 -6.97 9.43 35.04
N LYS A 136 -7.94 10.32 34.85
CA LYS A 136 -8.64 11.02 35.95
C LYS A 136 -9.52 10.09 36.78
N CYS A 137 -10.11 9.06 36.16
CA CYS A 137 -10.90 8.04 36.83
C CYS A 137 -10.02 7.00 37.55
N SER A 138 -8.83 6.70 37.01
CA SER A 138 -7.83 5.85 37.68
C SER A 138 -7.18 6.52 38.90
N MET A 139 -7.18 7.85 38.98
CA MET A 139 -6.58 8.62 40.08
C MET A 139 -7.56 8.95 41.21
N ASN A 140 -8.88 8.76 41.01
CA ASN A 140 -9.90 9.10 42.00
C ASN A 140 -10.73 7.87 42.38
N THR A 141 -10.49 7.31 43.58
CA THR A 141 -11.42 6.41 44.29
C THR A 141 -12.75 7.16 44.55
N PRO A 142 -13.93 6.52 44.44
CA PRO A 142 -15.17 7.26 44.28
C PRO A 142 -15.68 7.81 45.62
N ALA A 143 -15.75 9.13 45.72
CA ALA A 143 -16.61 9.80 46.68
C ALA A 143 -17.33 10.96 45.97
N GLN A 144 -18.66 10.80 45.85
CA GLN A 144 -19.68 11.81 45.54
C GLN A 144 -19.49 12.69 44.29
N GLU A 145 -20.42 12.56 43.34
CA GLU A 145 -21.28 13.69 42.93
C GLU A 145 -22.33 13.25 41.90
N SER A 146 -23.47 12.79 42.41
CA SER A 146 -24.72 12.73 41.66
C SER A 146 -25.36 14.12 41.68
N SER A 147 -25.17 14.92 40.63
CA SER A 147 -26.08 16.02 40.19
C SER A 147 -25.43 17.02 39.21
N SER A 148 -24.11 16.96 38.99
CA SER A 148 -23.38 17.91 38.13
C SER A 148 -23.08 17.39 36.70
N GLU A 149 -23.40 16.14 36.39
CA GLU A 149 -23.03 15.48 35.12
C GLU A 149 -23.81 15.97 33.89
N THR A 150 -25.04 16.45 34.05
CA THR A 150 -25.86 16.88 32.89
C THR A 150 -25.53 18.29 32.39
N ARG A 151 -24.85 19.14 33.19
CA ARG A 151 -24.50 20.53 32.81
C ARG A 151 -23.03 20.77 32.48
N ARG A 152 -22.14 19.81 32.74
CA ARG A 152 -20.70 19.90 32.39
C ARG A 152 -20.33 19.18 31.10
N GLN A 153 -21.29 18.57 30.41
CA GLN A 153 -21.05 17.92 29.11
C GLN A 153 -20.95 18.90 27.94
N GLU A 154 -21.34 20.16 28.13
CA GLU A 154 -21.36 21.19 27.07
C GLU A 154 -19.99 21.86 26.85
N ASN A 155 -18.99 21.62 27.71
CA ASN A 155 -17.69 22.32 27.67
C ASN A 155 -16.48 21.43 27.32
N ASP A 156 -16.67 20.14 27.06
CA ASP A 156 -15.68 19.31 26.37
C ASP A 156 -15.99 19.44 24.87
N GLY A 157 -15.15 20.11 24.07
CA GLY A 157 -15.33 20.33 22.63
C GLY A 157 -15.27 19.05 21.76
N ILE A 158 -15.98 18.00 22.17
CA ILE A 158 -16.16 16.72 21.50
C ILE A 158 -17.56 16.72 20.91
N THR A 159 -17.66 16.86 19.60
CA THR A 159 -18.93 16.80 18.89
C THR A 159 -19.39 15.35 18.79
N GLN A 160 -20.71 15.11 18.72
CA GLN A 160 -21.28 13.77 18.50
C GLN A 160 -20.72 13.10 17.22
N ASP A 161 -20.36 13.91 16.22
CA ASP A 161 -19.69 13.51 14.99
C ASP A 161 -18.30 12.95 15.25
N ASP A 162 -17.54 13.53 16.18
CA ASP A 162 -16.19 13.06 16.51
C ASP A 162 -16.22 11.66 17.15
N ILE A 163 -17.20 11.42 18.03
CA ILE A 163 -17.41 10.10 18.66
C ILE A 163 -17.79 9.06 17.60
N ARG A 164 -18.60 9.46 16.61
CA ARG A 164 -18.99 8.60 15.49
C ARG A 164 -17.79 8.22 14.63
N VAL A 165 -16.93 9.19 14.30
CA VAL A 165 -15.67 9.00 13.57
C VAL A 165 -14.74 8.03 14.30
N VAL A 166 -14.53 8.19 15.61
CA VAL A 166 -13.66 7.27 16.37
C VAL A 166 -14.28 5.87 16.45
N ARG A 167 -15.60 5.76 16.60
CA ARG A 167 -16.29 4.47 16.65
C ARG A 167 -16.18 3.70 15.32
N SER A 168 -16.29 4.40 14.18
CA SER A 168 -16.15 3.76 12.87
C SER A 168 -14.71 3.29 12.63
N LEU A 169 -13.70 4.10 12.98
CA LEU A 169 -12.28 3.69 12.91
C LEU A 169 -11.98 2.46 13.78
N LEU A 170 -12.45 2.44 15.04
CA LEU A 170 -12.25 1.31 15.94
C LEU A 170 -12.91 0.02 15.45
N ARG A 171 -14.06 0.11 14.77
CA ARG A 171 -14.76 -1.06 14.21
C ARG A 171 -13.95 -1.76 13.14
N MET A 172 -13.08 -1.04 12.44
CA MET A 172 -12.27 -1.62 11.37
C MET A 172 -10.98 -2.28 11.88
N PHE A 173 -10.51 -1.93 13.09
CA PHE A 173 -9.25 -2.42 13.66
C PHE A 173 -9.04 -3.94 13.56
N PRO A 174 -10.03 -4.82 13.82
CA PRO A 174 -9.86 -6.27 13.67
C PRO A 174 -9.52 -6.69 12.24
N MET A 175 -10.13 -6.07 11.24
CA MET A 175 -9.89 -6.37 9.83
C MET A 175 -8.52 -5.86 9.38
N TRP A 176 -8.09 -4.71 9.89
CA TRP A 176 -6.73 -4.21 9.63
C TRP A 176 -5.64 -5.08 10.24
N GLY A 177 -5.87 -5.62 11.44
CA GLY A 177 -4.94 -6.57 12.06
C GLY A 177 -4.66 -7.78 11.16
N THR A 178 -5.66 -8.24 10.41
CA THR A 178 -5.46 -9.31 9.43
C THR A 178 -4.76 -8.85 8.16
N LEU A 179 -4.90 -7.58 7.76
CA LEU A 179 -4.25 -7.07 6.56
C LEU A 179 -2.74 -6.89 6.68
N ILE A 180 -2.16 -6.99 7.89
CA ILE A 180 -0.72 -6.75 8.13
C ILE A 180 0.23 -7.62 7.29
N VAL A 181 -0.24 -8.80 6.85
CA VAL A 181 0.54 -9.73 6.02
C VAL A 181 0.78 -9.19 4.61
N VAL A 182 -0.11 -8.36 4.08
CA VAL A 182 0.02 -7.78 2.75
C VAL A 182 1.26 -6.87 2.67
N PRO A 183 1.39 -5.82 3.49
CA PRO A 183 2.61 -5.01 3.53
C PRO A 183 3.86 -5.76 3.96
N LEU A 184 3.73 -6.77 4.83
CA LEU A 184 4.84 -7.64 5.18
C LEU A 184 5.40 -8.34 3.94
N THR A 185 4.52 -8.93 3.11
CA THR A 185 4.90 -9.63 1.88
C THR A 185 5.41 -8.66 0.81
N SER A 186 4.77 -7.48 0.69
CA SER A 186 5.22 -6.39 -0.19
C SER A 186 6.64 -5.93 0.15
N ALA A 187 6.95 -5.77 1.45
CA ALA A 187 8.30 -5.42 1.91
C ALA A 187 9.35 -6.45 1.45
N VAL A 188 9.01 -7.73 1.58
CA VAL A 188 9.87 -8.85 1.17
C VAL A 188 10.11 -8.85 -0.35
N GLY A 189 9.07 -8.53 -1.15
CA GLY A 189 9.21 -8.34 -2.59
C GLY A 189 10.18 -7.23 -2.97
N SER A 190 10.07 -6.07 -2.33
CA SER A 190 10.94 -4.91 -2.59
C SER A 190 12.38 -5.05 -2.09
N THR A 191 12.70 -6.11 -1.34
CA THR A 191 14.02 -6.31 -0.72
C THR A 191 14.61 -7.67 -1.10
N PHE A 192 14.22 -8.73 -0.40
CA PHE A 192 14.82 -10.05 -0.54
C PHE A 192 14.58 -10.69 -1.92
N TYR A 193 13.45 -10.44 -2.59
CA TYR A 193 13.27 -10.97 -3.95
C TYR A 193 14.26 -10.30 -4.93
N ILE A 194 14.50 -9.00 -4.78
CA ILE A 194 15.52 -8.28 -5.57
C ILE A 194 16.93 -8.75 -5.19
N GLU A 195 17.14 -9.10 -3.93
CA GLU A 195 18.42 -9.66 -3.48
C GLU A 195 18.70 -11.01 -4.14
N GLN A 196 17.69 -11.90 -4.21
CA GLN A 196 17.78 -13.18 -4.94
C GLN A 196 18.16 -12.98 -6.40
N PHE A 197 17.58 -11.98 -7.07
CA PHE A 197 17.85 -11.68 -8.47
C PHE A 197 19.35 -11.52 -8.75
N SER A 198 20.09 -10.91 -7.83
CA SER A 198 21.53 -10.66 -7.95
C SER A 198 22.36 -11.95 -8.07
N TYR A 199 21.83 -13.11 -7.70
CA TYR A 199 22.54 -14.40 -7.72
C TYR A 199 21.99 -15.40 -8.77
N LEU A 200 21.05 -14.96 -9.60
CA LEU A 200 20.43 -15.77 -10.66
C LEU A 200 21.10 -15.57 -12.02
N ARG A 201 20.97 -16.57 -12.89
CA ARG A 201 21.47 -16.50 -14.27
C ARG A 201 20.70 -15.48 -15.08
N GLY A 202 21.43 -14.57 -15.71
CA GLY A 202 20.90 -13.53 -16.61
C GLY A 202 20.54 -12.21 -15.90
N ASN A 203 21.03 -12.00 -14.68
CA ASN A 203 20.85 -10.74 -13.93
C ASN A 203 21.44 -9.51 -14.65
N ASP A 204 22.41 -9.74 -15.52
CA ASP A 204 23.23 -8.75 -16.21
C ASP A 204 22.50 -8.14 -17.41
N LYS A 205 21.45 -8.82 -17.87
CA LYS A 205 20.68 -8.45 -19.07
C LYS A 205 19.53 -7.50 -18.77
N ILE A 206 19.00 -7.52 -17.55
CA ILE A 206 17.76 -6.85 -17.20
C ILE A 206 17.95 -6.04 -15.92
N PRO A 207 17.52 -4.76 -15.89
CA PRO A 207 17.52 -4.00 -14.65
C PRO A 207 16.45 -4.55 -13.69
N ALA A 208 16.78 -4.66 -12.40
CA ALA A 208 15.88 -5.18 -11.37
C ALA A 208 14.54 -4.43 -11.31
N GLN A 209 14.52 -3.15 -11.67
CA GLN A 209 13.33 -2.29 -11.72
C GLN A 209 12.25 -2.81 -12.68
N MET A 210 12.57 -3.71 -13.61
CA MET A 210 11.54 -4.35 -14.46
C MET A 210 10.55 -5.18 -13.64
N PHE A 211 10.98 -5.75 -12.50
CA PHE A 211 10.10 -6.55 -11.65
C PHE A 211 9.03 -5.71 -10.96
N ASP A 212 9.37 -4.48 -10.56
CA ASP A 212 8.39 -3.53 -10.01
C ASP A 212 7.31 -3.20 -11.06
N MET A 213 7.71 -2.96 -12.31
CA MET A 213 6.75 -2.71 -13.40
C MET A 213 5.86 -3.94 -13.70
N ILE A 214 6.43 -5.14 -13.64
CA ILE A 214 5.67 -6.39 -13.79
C ILE A 214 4.64 -6.53 -12.67
N GLN A 215 5.04 -6.23 -11.43
CA GLN A 215 4.17 -6.23 -10.26
C GLN A 215 3.02 -5.24 -10.45
N ASP A 216 3.29 -3.98 -10.78
CA ASP A 216 2.24 -2.97 -11.00
C ASP A 216 1.28 -3.39 -12.12
N LEU A 217 1.80 -3.80 -13.27
CA LEU A 217 0.99 -4.21 -14.43
C LEU A 217 0.11 -5.42 -14.11
N SER A 218 0.66 -6.39 -13.38
CA SER A 218 -0.09 -7.57 -12.94
C SER A 218 -1.20 -7.20 -11.94
N GLY A 219 -0.95 -6.23 -11.04
CA GLY A 219 -1.94 -5.65 -10.14
C GLY A 219 -3.13 -5.06 -10.89
N PHE A 220 -2.89 -4.31 -11.96
CA PHE A 220 -3.99 -3.80 -12.80
C PHE A 220 -4.70 -4.90 -13.59
N ALA A 221 -3.94 -5.82 -14.18
CA ALA A 221 -4.49 -6.91 -14.98
C ALA A 221 -5.44 -7.79 -14.16
N ILE A 222 -5.12 -8.06 -12.89
CA ILE A 222 -5.99 -8.87 -12.03
C ILE A 222 -7.31 -8.17 -11.70
N LEU A 223 -7.35 -6.85 -11.61
CA LEU A 223 -8.60 -6.12 -11.35
C LEU A 223 -9.56 -6.26 -12.53
N ILE A 224 -9.03 -6.12 -13.75
CA ILE A 224 -9.79 -6.33 -14.98
C ILE A 224 -10.27 -7.79 -15.02
N LEU A 225 -9.37 -8.75 -14.80
CA LEU A 225 -9.71 -10.16 -14.84
C LEU A 225 -10.76 -10.54 -13.79
N TYR A 226 -10.60 -10.08 -12.55
CA TYR A 226 -11.54 -10.32 -11.45
C TYR A 226 -12.93 -9.74 -11.77
N SER A 227 -12.99 -8.54 -12.36
CA SER A 227 -14.25 -7.92 -12.77
C SER A 227 -14.97 -8.70 -13.87
N ARG A 228 -14.22 -9.34 -14.78
CA ARG A 228 -14.75 -10.17 -15.86
C ARG A 228 -15.19 -11.55 -15.39
N LEU A 229 -14.42 -12.16 -14.50
CA LEU A 229 -14.72 -13.49 -13.96
C LEU A 229 -15.92 -13.46 -13.00
N THR A 230 -16.00 -12.43 -12.17
CA THR A 230 -16.99 -12.32 -11.11
C THR A 230 -18.20 -11.50 -11.57
N CYS A 231 -18.92 -11.98 -12.59
CA CYS A 231 -20.12 -11.31 -13.13
C CYS A 231 -21.28 -11.20 -12.11
N VAL A 232 -21.23 -11.90 -10.97
CA VAL A 232 -22.32 -11.98 -9.99
C VAL A 232 -21.77 -11.84 -8.57
N ARG A 233 -22.13 -10.72 -7.93
CA ARG A 233 -21.95 -10.35 -6.50
C ARG A 233 -20.52 -9.97 -6.07
N GLN A 234 -20.28 -8.67 -5.96
CA GLN A 234 -19.05 -8.07 -5.42
C GLN A 234 -18.94 -8.31 -3.89
N ASN A 235 -18.40 -9.47 -3.51
CA ASN A 235 -18.01 -9.71 -2.12
C ASN A 235 -16.60 -9.14 -1.90
N GLU A 236 -16.50 -7.91 -1.41
CA GLU A 236 -15.20 -7.25 -1.17
C GLU A 236 -14.31 -8.04 -0.21
N LYS A 237 -14.91 -8.72 0.76
CA LYS A 237 -14.20 -9.63 1.68
C LYS A 237 -13.59 -10.83 0.93
N LEU A 238 -14.32 -11.39 -0.03
CA LEU A 238 -13.78 -12.49 -0.83
C LEU A 238 -12.59 -12.01 -1.67
N LYS A 239 -12.71 -10.82 -2.26
CA LYS A 239 -11.62 -10.19 -3.03
C LYS A 239 -10.35 -10.04 -2.18
N ILE A 240 -10.47 -9.50 -0.96
CA ILE A 240 -9.35 -9.40 0.00
C ILE A 240 -8.78 -10.80 0.33
N GLY A 241 -9.64 -11.78 0.60
CA GLY A 241 -9.21 -13.15 0.90
C GLY A 241 -8.46 -13.82 -0.26
N VAL A 242 -8.88 -13.60 -1.51
CA VAL A 242 -8.15 -14.11 -2.69
C VAL A 242 -6.77 -13.47 -2.79
N GLY A 243 -6.65 -12.17 -2.54
CA GLY A 243 -5.33 -11.52 -2.53
C GLY A 243 -4.43 -12.03 -1.39
N MET A 244 -4.97 -12.31 -0.20
CA MET A 244 -4.22 -12.98 0.87
C MET A 244 -3.76 -14.40 0.49
N LEU A 245 -4.56 -15.14 -0.28
CA LEU A 245 -4.10 -16.43 -0.85
C LEU A 245 -2.95 -16.23 -1.83
N CYS A 246 -3.01 -15.19 -2.67
CA CYS A 246 -1.90 -14.82 -3.55
C CYS A 246 -0.62 -14.51 -2.76
N SER A 247 -0.71 -13.87 -1.58
CA SER A 247 0.47 -13.63 -0.75
C SER A 247 1.15 -14.93 -0.31
N ILE A 248 0.37 -15.92 0.13
CA ILE A 248 0.87 -17.25 0.51
C ILE A 248 1.53 -17.91 -0.70
N ILE A 249 0.86 -17.90 -1.86
CA ILE A 249 1.39 -18.51 -3.09
C ILE A 249 2.70 -17.83 -3.50
N SER A 250 2.79 -16.50 -3.48
CA SER A 250 4.02 -15.77 -3.79
C SER A 250 5.18 -16.20 -2.87
N CYS A 251 4.93 -16.29 -1.56
CA CYS A 251 5.93 -16.74 -0.59
C CYS A 251 6.36 -18.21 -0.82
N VAL A 252 5.42 -19.09 -1.21
CA VAL A 252 5.73 -20.49 -1.55
C VAL A 252 6.62 -20.57 -2.77
N PHE A 253 6.35 -19.79 -3.82
CA PHE A 253 7.23 -19.72 -5.01
C PHE A 253 8.63 -19.23 -4.64
N ALA A 254 8.74 -18.19 -3.80
CA ALA A 254 10.02 -17.69 -3.32
C ALA A 254 10.80 -18.72 -2.50
N TRP A 255 10.12 -19.44 -1.62
CA TRP A 255 10.72 -20.54 -0.86
C TRP A 255 11.22 -21.68 -1.75
N ILE A 256 10.40 -22.11 -2.72
CA ILE A 256 10.78 -23.17 -3.67
C ILE A 256 11.99 -22.74 -4.49
N LEU A 257 11.99 -21.51 -5.00
CA LEU A 257 13.10 -20.96 -5.77
C LEU A 257 14.39 -20.95 -4.96
N GLU A 258 14.32 -20.45 -3.72
CA GLU A 258 15.49 -20.40 -2.83
C GLU A 258 16.00 -21.79 -2.47
N PHE A 259 15.10 -22.74 -2.24
CA PHE A 259 15.45 -24.12 -1.96
C PHE A 259 16.24 -24.76 -3.13
N TYR A 260 15.79 -24.55 -4.38
CA TYR A 260 16.52 -25.05 -5.55
C TYR A 260 17.85 -24.34 -5.74
N ARG A 261 17.89 -23.02 -5.56
CA ARG A 261 19.10 -22.20 -5.68
C ARG A 261 20.18 -22.64 -4.67
N LEU A 262 19.81 -22.79 -3.39
CA LEU A 262 20.73 -23.23 -2.33
C LEU A 262 21.21 -24.68 -2.52
N LYS A 263 20.35 -25.54 -3.08
CA LYS A 263 20.75 -26.92 -3.42
C LYS A 263 21.87 -26.90 -4.48
N GLU A 264 21.75 -26.06 -5.50
CA GLU A 264 22.76 -25.90 -6.54
C GLU A 264 24.08 -25.34 -5.98
N VAL A 265 24.02 -24.29 -5.16
CA VAL A 265 25.21 -23.72 -4.50
C VAL A 265 25.96 -24.77 -3.66
N ARG A 266 25.23 -25.66 -2.98
CA ARG A 266 25.83 -26.75 -2.19
C ARG A 266 26.53 -27.81 -3.05
N GLU A 267 26.04 -28.03 -4.27
CA GLU A 267 26.58 -29.05 -5.19
C GLU A 267 27.75 -28.52 -6.03
N VAL A 268 27.72 -27.24 -6.43
CA VAL A 268 28.67 -26.63 -7.39
C VAL A 268 29.73 -25.75 -6.69
N GLY A 269 29.43 -25.19 -5.52
CA GLY A 269 30.27 -24.21 -4.84
C GLY A 269 29.77 -22.77 -4.97
N ASP A 270 30.35 -21.86 -4.19
CA ASP A 270 29.87 -20.48 -3.97
C ASP A 270 30.28 -19.48 -5.09
N ASP A 271 31.25 -19.86 -5.93
CA ASP A 271 31.97 -18.94 -6.82
C ASP A 271 31.27 -18.66 -8.17
N GLU A 272 30.13 -19.30 -8.48
CA GLU A 272 29.40 -19.10 -9.74
C GLU A 272 27.92 -18.74 -9.53
N ASN A 273 27.39 -17.83 -10.38
CA ASN A 273 25.94 -17.61 -10.45
C ASN A 273 25.22 -18.92 -10.73
N THR A 274 24.18 -19.20 -9.96
CA THR A 274 23.35 -20.40 -10.13
C THR A 274 22.79 -20.51 -11.55
N SER A 275 22.68 -21.72 -12.09
CA SER A 275 22.08 -22.01 -13.40
C SER A 275 20.59 -21.64 -13.45
N THR A 276 19.98 -21.45 -12.28
CA THR A 276 18.58 -21.03 -12.12
C THR A 276 18.34 -19.68 -12.80
N SER A 277 17.37 -19.66 -13.72
CA SER A 277 17.04 -18.47 -14.52
C SER A 277 16.27 -17.42 -13.72
N PHE A 278 16.56 -16.14 -13.95
CA PHE A 278 15.76 -15.02 -13.41
C PHE A 278 14.27 -15.07 -13.79
N LEU A 279 13.88 -15.83 -14.84
CA LEU A 279 12.48 -15.92 -15.28
C LEU A 279 11.55 -16.50 -14.21
N TRP A 280 12.07 -17.29 -13.26
CA TRP A 280 11.28 -17.79 -12.13
C TRP A 280 10.78 -16.65 -11.24
N LEU A 281 11.56 -15.57 -11.12
CA LEU A 281 11.20 -14.38 -10.35
C LEU A 281 9.98 -13.66 -10.93
N VAL A 282 9.78 -13.70 -12.25
CA VAL A 282 8.61 -13.10 -12.91
C VAL A 282 7.31 -13.68 -12.33
N SER A 283 7.28 -14.99 -12.05
CA SER A 283 6.08 -15.64 -11.51
C SER A 283 5.71 -15.12 -10.11
N GLN A 284 6.68 -15.01 -9.20
CA GLN A 284 6.43 -14.55 -7.84
C GLN A 284 6.07 -13.06 -7.78
N PHE A 285 6.65 -12.22 -8.66
CA PHE A 285 6.31 -10.80 -8.77
C PHE A 285 4.92 -10.57 -9.40
N CYS A 286 4.55 -11.35 -10.41
CA CYS A 286 3.17 -11.32 -10.96
C CYS A 286 2.13 -11.66 -9.88
N ILE A 287 2.39 -12.71 -9.08
CA ILE A 287 1.48 -13.11 -8.01
C ILE A 287 1.47 -12.07 -6.87
N LEU A 288 2.62 -11.44 -6.60
CA LEU A 288 2.72 -10.36 -5.63
C LEU A 288 1.89 -9.14 -6.06
N GLY A 289 1.93 -8.77 -7.34
CA GLY A 289 1.07 -7.70 -7.86
C GLY A 289 -0.41 -8.08 -7.83
N PHE A 290 -0.75 -9.34 -8.09
CA PHE A 290 -2.13 -9.83 -7.92
C PHE A 290 -2.62 -9.66 -6.48
N MET A 291 -1.76 -9.97 -5.50
CA MET A 291 -2.05 -9.75 -4.08
C MET A 291 -2.34 -8.26 -3.81
N GLU A 292 -1.44 -7.37 -4.20
CA GLU A 292 -1.57 -5.93 -3.93
C GLU A 292 -2.83 -5.36 -4.57
N GLY A 293 -3.03 -5.56 -5.88
CA GLY A 293 -4.20 -5.03 -6.57
C GLY A 293 -5.53 -5.49 -5.95
N LEU A 294 -5.68 -6.80 -5.66
CA LEU A 294 -6.92 -7.32 -5.05
C LEU A 294 -7.14 -6.82 -3.63
N THR A 295 -6.10 -6.81 -2.79
CA THR A 295 -6.22 -6.44 -1.38
C THR A 295 -6.40 -4.94 -1.21
N GLU A 296 -5.70 -4.12 -1.97
CA GLU A 296 -5.82 -2.67 -1.96
C GLU A 296 -7.23 -2.25 -2.37
N GLU A 297 -7.69 -2.66 -3.55
CA GLU A 297 -8.98 -2.25 -4.10
C GLU A 297 -10.15 -2.78 -3.24
N GLY A 298 -10.03 -4.00 -2.70
CA GLY A 298 -11.00 -4.57 -1.77
C GLY A 298 -11.05 -3.82 -0.44
N SER A 299 -9.89 -3.47 0.12
CA SER A 299 -9.80 -2.75 1.40
C SER A 299 -10.29 -1.31 1.28
N LEU A 300 -9.98 -0.61 0.18
CA LEU A 300 -10.50 0.73 -0.11
C LEU A 300 -12.03 0.74 -0.16
N ARG A 301 -12.66 -0.28 -0.74
CA ARG A 301 -14.14 -0.39 -0.77
C ARG A 301 -14.73 -0.75 0.59
N VAL A 302 -14.09 -1.63 1.34
CA VAL A 302 -14.51 -1.92 2.72
C VAL A 302 -14.41 -0.65 3.57
N PHE A 303 -13.31 0.10 3.48
CA PHE A 303 -13.15 1.41 4.11
C PHE A 303 -14.29 2.34 3.76
N LYS A 304 -14.56 2.50 2.46
CA LYS A 304 -15.64 3.36 1.94
C LYS A 304 -17.03 3.00 2.52
N SER A 305 -17.26 1.73 2.86
CA SER A 305 -18.54 1.23 3.40
C SER A 305 -18.67 1.32 4.92
N GLN A 306 -17.55 1.28 5.67
CA GLN A 306 -17.57 1.18 7.13
C GLN A 306 -17.34 2.51 7.84
N ILE A 307 -16.78 3.49 7.13
CA ILE A 307 -16.36 4.76 7.69
C ILE A 307 -17.37 5.88 7.46
N ASP A 308 -17.37 6.83 8.39
CA ASP A 308 -18.19 8.02 8.34
C ASP A 308 -17.85 8.91 7.13
N GLU A 309 -18.86 9.59 6.59
CA GLU A 309 -18.73 10.43 5.40
C GLU A 309 -17.66 11.52 5.56
N LEU A 310 -17.48 12.04 6.78
CA LEU A 310 -16.52 13.10 7.10
C LEU A 310 -15.06 12.74 6.83
N ILE A 311 -14.70 11.45 6.87
CA ILE A 311 -13.30 11.00 6.74
C ILE A 311 -13.11 10.08 5.53
N LYS A 312 -14.15 9.92 4.71
CA LYS A 312 -14.18 9.00 3.56
C LYS A 312 -13.21 9.40 2.44
N SER A 313 -12.87 10.67 2.34
CA SER A 313 -11.83 11.17 1.44
C SER A 313 -10.46 10.61 1.79
N TYR A 314 -10.17 10.36 3.08
CA TYR A 314 -8.85 9.96 3.58
C TYR A 314 -8.55 8.46 3.47
N ARG A 315 -9.22 7.76 2.55
CA ARG A 315 -9.15 6.30 2.45
C ARG A 315 -7.77 5.82 2.00
N GLU A 316 -7.14 6.54 1.07
CA GLU A 316 -5.86 6.15 0.47
C GLU A 316 -4.72 6.42 1.44
N GLU A 317 -4.73 7.59 2.08
CA GLU A 317 -3.78 7.95 3.14
C GLU A 317 -3.86 6.98 4.31
N TYR A 318 -5.06 6.53 4.65
CA TYR A 318 -5.24 5.52 5.68
C TYR A 318 -4.66 4.16 5.27
N MET A 319 -4.89 3.71 4.03
CA MET A 319 -4.29 2.46 3.52
C MET A 319 -2.76 2.54 3.55
N GLU A 320 -2.19 3.69 3.21
CA GLU A 320 -0.74 3.90 3.24
C GLU A 320 -0.17 3.79 4.67
N VAL A 321 -0.90 4.27 5.68
CA VAL A 321 -0.51 4.07 7.09
C VAL A 321 -0.49 2.59 7.45
N VAL A 322 -1.47 1.81 7.00
CA VAL A 322 -1.50 0.35 7.22
C VAL A 322 -0.32 -0.32 6.53
N MET A 323 0.01 0.11 5.30
CA MET A 323 1.16 -0.41 4.57
C MET A 323 2.48 -0.11 5.29
N CYS A 324 2.63 1.13 5.79
CA CYS A 324 3.78 1.55 6.58
C CYS A 324 3.94 0.72 7.86
N LEU A 325 2.86 0.53 8.62
CA LEU A 325 2.89 -0.27 9.84
C LEU A 325 3.33 -1.72 9.59
N GLY A 326 2.87 -2.35 8.51
CA GLY A 326 3.31 -3.70 8.16
C GLY A 326 4.77 -3.78 7.73
N LYS A 327 5.26 -2.79 6.97
CA LYS A 327 6.69 -2.69 6.62
C LYS A 327 7.56 -2.52 7.87
N LEU A 328 7.11 -1.75 8.86
CA LEU A 328 7.78 -1.64 10.16
C LEU A 328 7.80 -2.98 10.91
N VAL A 329 6.68 -3.71 10.92
CA VAL A 329 6.63 -5.06 11.51
C VAL A 329 7.60 -6.02 10.81
N ASN A 330 7.77 -5.91 9.49
CA ASN A 330 8.78 -6.66 8.75
C ASN A 330 10.20 -6.40 9.29
N ILE A 331 10.54 -5.12 9.48
CA ILE A 331 11.85 -4.71 10.00
C ILE A 331 12.06 -5.28 11.41
N PHE A 332 11.06 -5.15 12.30
CA PHE A 332 11.15 -5.73 13.64
C PHE A 332 11.31 -7.25 13.62
N LEU A 333 10.59 -7.94 12.73
CA LEU A 333 10.70 -9.39 12.57
C LEU A 333 12.14 -9.78 12.17
N ILE A 334 12.70 -9.10 11.16
CA ILE A 334 14.08 -9.33 10.70
C ILE A 334 15.08 -9.10 11.84
N LEU A 335 14.97 -7.99 12.57
CA LEU A 335 15.87 -7.66 13.69
C LEU A 335 15.82 -8.71 14.82
N ILE A 336 14.63 -9.22 15.15
CA ILE A 336 14.48 -10.27 16.16
C ILE A 336 15.14 -11.56 15.68
N LEU A 337 14.85 -11.98 14.46
CA LEU A 337 15.42 -13.20 13.87
C LEU A 337 16.95 -13.14 13.75
N ASP A 338 17.47 -11.98 13.37
CA ASP A 338 18.91 -11.74 13.33
C ASP A 338 19.55 -11.86 14.72
N SER A 339 18.98 -11.16 15.71
CA SER A 339 19.52 -11.16 17.09
C SER A 339 19.48 -12.52 17.78
N GLN A 340 18.41 -13.30 17.57
CA GLN A 340 18.16 -14.55 18.29
C GLN A 340 18.71 -15.78 17.57
N LEU A 341 18.59 -15.80 16.24
CA LEU A 341 18.85 -16.99 15.44
C LEU A 341 19.98 -16.80 14.43
N ARG A 342 20.48 -15.57 14.24
CA ARG A 342 21.55 -15.21 13.28
C ARG A 342 21.27 -15.74 11.89
N TRP A 343 20.04 -15.51 11.42
CA TRP A 343 19.60 -15.97 10.11
C TRP A 343 20.11 -15.12 8.96
N PHE A 344 20.53 -13.89 9.22
CA PHE A 344 21.02 -12.95 8.21
C PHE A 344 22.54 -12.84 8.31
N GLY A 345 23.23 -13.28 7.25
CA GLY A 345 24.68 -13.20 7.11
C GLY A 345 25.09 -12.05 6.19
N ASP A 346 26.40 -11.86 6.00
CA ASP A 346 26.92 -10.77 5.14
C ASP A 346 26.59 -10.99 3.64
N ASP A 347 26.34 -12.25 3.23
CA ASP A 347 25.98 -12.63 1.87
C ASP A 347 24.66 -13.42 1.82
N VAL A 348 23.98 -13.40 0.67
CA VAL A 348 22.74 -14.16 0.43
C VAL A 348 22.93 -15.66 0.61
N ASN A 349 24.10 -16.19 0.26
CA ASN A 349 24.41 -17.62 0.41
C ASN A 349 24.61 -18.04 1.87
N ASN A 350 25.00 -17.10 2.73
CA ASN A 350 25.13 -17.29 4.17
C ASN A 350 23.84 -16.95 4.92
N THR A 351 22.93 -16.22 4.28
CA THR A 351 21.61 -15.91 4.81
C THR A 351 20.67 -17.09 4.61
N HIS A 352 19.99 -17.50 5.69
CA HIS A 352 18.99 -18.55 5.66
C HIS A 352 17.63 -18.04 5.13
N LEU A 353 17.64 -17.50 3.90
CA LEU A 353 16.45 -16.96 3.23
C LEU A 353 15.37 -18.05 3.06
N ASP A 354 15.76 -19.30 2.84
CA ASP A 354 14.86 -20.45 2.77
C ASP A 354 14.01 -20.59 4.04
N ARG A 355 14.63 -20.46 5.22
CA ARG A 355 13.93 -20.53 6.51
C ARG A 355 13.03 -19.31 6.72
N TYR A 356 13.49 -18.14 6.29
CA TYR A 356 12.71 -16.90 6.37
C TYR A 356 11.44 -16.96 5.50
N TYR A 357 11.55 -17.41 4.25
CA TYR A 357 10.38 -17.58 3.38
C TYR A 357 9.42 -18.65 3.91
N LEU A 358 9.94 -19.75 4.45
CA LEU A 358 9.09 -20.77 5.08
C LEU A 358 8.33 -20.21 6.30
N LEU A 359 8.99 -19.41 7.14
CA LEU A 359 8.34 -18.71 8.25
C LEU A 359 7.23 -17.78 7.74
N LEU A 360 7.50 -17.04 6.66
CA LEU A 360 6.53 -16.14 6.05
C LEU A 360 5.31 -16.91 5.51
N VAL A 361 5.52 -18.04 4.82
CA VAL A 361 4.42 -18.93 4.39
C VAL A 361 3.54 -19.35 5.57
N CYS A 362 4.15 -19.77 6.68
CA CYS A 362 3.42 -20.15 7.90
C CYS A 362 2.64 -18.96 8.48
N LEU A 363 3.26 -17.80 8.58
CA LEU A 363 2.65 -16.59 9.14
C LEU A 363 1.48 -16.09 8.26
N CYS A 364 1.66 -16.06 6.94
CA CYS A 364 0.62 -15.72 5.98
C CYS A 364 -0.55 -16.72 6.06
N SER A 365 -0.27 -18.02 6.19
CA SER A 365 -1.29 -19.06 6.29
C SER A 365 -2.12 -18.94 7.57
N VAL A 366 -1.47 -18.75 8.73
CA VAL A 366 -2.16 -18.54 10.02
C VAL A 366 -3.03 -17.29 9.96
N ASN A 367 -2.48 -16.19 9.43
CA ASN A 367 -3.22 -14.94 9.30
C ASN A 367 -4.43 -15.08 8.37
N PHE A 368 -4.30 -15.79 7.25
CA PHE A 368 -5.42 -16.06 6.34
C PHE A 368 -6.54 -16.85 7.02
N VAL A 369 -6.21 -17.84 7.87
CA VAL A 369 -7.22 -18.55 8.67
C VAL A 369 -7.93 -17.60 9.65
N ILE A 370 -7.18 -16.75 10.34
CA ILE A 370 -7.73 -15.72 11.23
C ILE A 370 -8.65 -14.77 10.45
N TYR A 371 -8.23 -14.35 9.26
CA TYR A 371 -9.04 -13.53 8.35
C TYR A 371 -10.36 -14.21 8.00
N CYS A 372 -10.35 -15.48 7.59
CA CYS A 372 -11.57 -16.23 7.32
C CYS A 372 -12.51 -16.31 8.53
N CYS A 373 -11.96 -16.51 9.74
CA CYS A 373 -12.75 -16.49 10.98
C CYS A 373 -13.38 -15.12 11.24
N ILE A 374 -12.61 -14.04 11.14
CA ILE A 374 -13.12 -12.67 11.38
C ILE A 374 -14.14 -12.27 10.30
N ALA A 375 -13.86 -12.56 9.03
CA ALA A 375 -14.74 -12.23 7.91
C ALA A 375 -16.12 -12.91 8.04
N LYS A 376 -16.16 -14.14 8.55
CA LYS A 376 -17.41 -14.86 8.86
C LYS A 376 -18.05 -14.30 10.14
N CYS A 377 -17.37 -14.41 11.28
CA CYS A 377 -17.96 -14.14 12.59
C CYS A 377 -18.34 -12.67 12.82
N PHE A 378 -17.54 -11.72 12.31
CA PHE A 378 -17.70 -10.30 12.63
C PHE A 378 -18.57 -9.56 11.61
N TYR A 379 -18.65 -10.06 10.38
CA TYR A 379 -19.27 -9.32 9.28
C TYR A 379 -20.39 -10.08 8.51
N GLU A 380 -20.79 -11.29 8.92
CA GLU A 380 -22.04 -11.91 8.41
C GLU A 380 -23.30 -11.21 8.98
N GLY A 381 -23.20 -10.51 10.11
CA GLY A 381 -24.32 -9.81 10.77
C GLY A 381 -24.58 -8.38 10.29
N THR A 382 -23.83 -7.87 9.30
CA THR A 382 -24.04 -6.53 8.73
C THR A 382 -24.68 -6.71 7.36
N GLU A 383 -26.02 -6.70 7.31
CA GLU A 383 -26.77 -6.67 6.05
C GLU A 383 -26.25 -5.53 5.14
N PRO A 384 -26.27 -5.71 3.80
CA PRO A 384 -25.87 -4.67 2.89
C PRO A 384 -26.76 -3.44 3.09
N ASP A 385 -26.13 -2.29 3.27
CA ASP A 385 -26.76 -0.98 3.40
C ASP A 385 -27.86 -0.79 2.32
N PRO A 386 -29.11 -0.48 2.67
CA PRO A 386 -30.21 -0.27 1.72
C PRO A 386 -29.91 0.82 0.68
N HIS A 387 -28.91 1.68 0.89
CA HIS A 387 -28.43 2.62 -0.12
C HIS A 387 -27.71 1.95 -1.29
N SER A 388 -26.91 0.90 -1.05
CA SER A 388 -26.25 0.14 -2.12
C SER A 388 -27.26 -0.65 -2.97
N ALA A 389 -28.35 -1.13 -2.36
CA ALA A 389 -29.42 -1.79 -3.09
C ALA A 389 -30.18 -0.82 -4.01
N LYS A 390 -30.39 0.44 -3.57
CA LYS A 390 -31.01 1.49 -4.39
C LYS A 390 -30.14 1.91 -5.57
N ASP A 391 -28.84 2.09 -5.37
CA ASP A 391 -27.92 2.46 -6.45
C ASP A 391 -27.84 1.36 -7.53
N ASN A 392 -27.87 0.08 -7.11
CA ASN A 392 -27.89 -1.05 -8.04
C ASN A 392 -29.23 -1.21 -8.76
N LEU A 393 -30.36 -0.88 -8.12
CA LEU A 393 -31.68 -0.85 -8.75
C LEU A 393 -31.79 0.28 -9.78
N GLN A 394 -31.30 1.47 -9.46
CA GLN A 394 -31.29 2.61 -10.40
C GLN A 394 -30.34 2.37 -11.59
N LEU A 395 -29.22 1.67 -11.40
CA LEU A 395 -28.36 1.24 -12.51
C LEU A 395 -29.09 0.23 -13.42
N ARG A 396 -29.89 -0.66 -12.84
CA ARG A 396 -30.61 -1.69 -13.59
C ARG A 396 -31.78 -1.11 -14.37
N GLU A 397 -32.50 -0.15 -13.80
CA GLU A 397 -33.58 0.59 -14.47
C GLU A 397 -33.05 1.49 -15.61
N SER A 398 -31.92 2.17 -15.41
CA SER A 398 -31.30 2.99 -16.46
C SER A 398 -30.76 2.16 -17.62
N THR A 399 -30.22 0.96 -17.37
CA THR A 399 -29.74 0.05 -18.42
C THR A 399 -30.89 -0.54 -19.26
N HIS A 400 -32.06 -0.76 -18.64
CA HIS A 400 -33.25 -1.21 -19.37
C HIS A 400 -33.92 -0.08 -20.18
N ALA A 401 -33.85 1.17 -19.72
CA ALA A 401 -34.42 2.32 -20.43
C ALA A 401 -33.60 2.76 -21.66
N THR A 402 -32.33 2.39 -21.76
CA THR A 402 -31.48 2.68 -22.94
C THR A 402 -31.52 1.60 -24.03
N ASN A 403 -32.14 0.45 -23.76
CA ASN A 403 -32.20 -0.70 -24.68
C ASN A 403 -33.62 -0.99 -25.22
N GLY A 404 -34.59 -0.11 -24.97
CA GLY A 404 -35.92 -0.12 -25.57
C GLY A 404 -36.19 1.22 -26.24
#